data_AF-A0A522C0I8-F1
#
_entry.id   AF-A0A522C0I8-F1
#
_cell.length_a   1.000
_cell.length_b   1.000
_cell.length_c   1.000
_cell.angle_alpha   90.00
_cell.angle_beta   90.00
_cell.angle_gamma   90.00
#
_symmetry.space_group_name_H-M   'P 1'
#
loop_
_entity.id
_entity.type
_entity.pdbx_description
1 polymer ?
#
loop_
_entity_poly.entity_id
_entity_poly.type
_entity_poly.pdbx_seq_one_letter_code
_entity_poly.pdbx_strand_id
1 'polypeptide(L)' 'MTTASIHVGIGGWNFEPWRDNFYPAGWPHARELEYASRKLTAIEINSTFYGPQSPKTFS' A
#
# COMPACT_ATOMS: atom_id res chain seq x y z
N MET A 1 29.47 10.89 9.62
CA MET A 1 28.43 10.92 8.58
C MET A 1 27.18 10.29 9.18
N THR A 2 26.07 11.02 9.23
CA THR A 2 24.78 10.42 9.61
C THR A 2 24.25 9.59 8.46
N THR A 3 24.03 8.31 8.68
CA THR A 3 23.36 7.43 7.71
C THR A 3 21.89 7.80 7.66
N ALA A 4 21.42 8.33 6.52
CA ALA A 4 20.00 8.57 6.29
C ALA A 4 19.31 7.25 5.90
N SER A 5 18.09 7.04 6.40
CA SER A 5 17.25 5.92 5.99
C SER A 5 16.70 6.17 4.59
N ILE A 6 16.93 5.23 3.66
CA ILE A 6 16.35 5.25 2.32
C ILE A 6 15.11 4.35 2.35
N HIS A 7 13.98 4.88 1.91
CA HIS A 7 12.74 4.14 1.75
C HIS A 7 12.49 3.88 0.26
N VAL A 8 12.17 2.63 -0.07
CA VAL A 8 11.81 2.19 -1.42
C VAL A 8 10.45 1.51 -1.36
N GLY A 9 9.61 1.83 -2.35
CA GLY A 9 8.19 1.52 -2.32
C GLY A 9 7.52 1.52 -3.69
N ILE A 10 6.20 1.52 -3.68
CA ILE A 10 5.35 1.42 -4.87
C ILE A 10 4.28 2.52 -4.90
N GLY A 11 3.75 2.81 -6.09
CA GLY A 11 2.65 3.74 -6.29
C GLY A 11 1.28 3.06 -6.22
N GLY A 12 0.64 3.04 -5.04
CA GLY A 12 -0.62 2.32 -4.81
C GLY A 12 -0.43 0.86 -4.37
N TRP A 13 -1.53 0.17 -4.06
CA TRP A 13 -1.49 -1.21 -3.56
C TRP A 13 -2.62 -2.11 -4.10
N ASN A 14 -3.54 -1.59 -4.91
CA ASN A 14 -4.66 -2.37 -5.44
C ASN A 14 -4.33 -2.82 -6.87
N PHE A 15 -3.65 -3.96 -6.98
CA PHE A 15 -3.23 -4.54 -8.24
C PHE A 15 -3.79 -5.96 -8.36
N GLU A 16 -4.85 -6.14 -9.16
CA GLU A 16 -5.43 -7.46 -9.41
C GLU A 16 -4.40 -8.52 -9.87
N PRO A 17 -3.43 -8.22 -10.75
CA PRO A 17 -2.42 -9.19 -11.17
C PRO A 17 -1.51 -9.70 -10.05
N TRP A 18 -1.54 -9.08 -8.86
CA TRP A 18 -0.71 -9.46 -7.71
C TRP A 18 -1.40 -10.46 -6.77
N ARG A 19 -2.69 -10.72 -7.00
CA ARG A 19 -3.45 -11.73 -6.25
C ARG A 19 -2.93 -13.12 -6.61
N ASP A 20 -2.87 -13.98 -5.60
CA ASP A 20 -2.31 -15.33 -5.70
C ASP A 20 -0.83 -15.38 -6.13
N ASN A 21 -0.06 -14.30 -5.91
CA ASN A 21 1.41 -14.30 -5.99
C ASN A 21 2.06 -13.48 -4.87
N PHE A 22 1.97 -12.15 -4.95
CA PHE A 22 2.46 -11.24 -3.94
C PHE A 22 1.51 -11.25 -2.75
N TYR A 23 0.20 -11.14 -3.02
CA TYR A 23 -0.83 -11.39 -2.02
C TYR A 23 -1.07 -12.90 -1.87
N PRO A 24 -1.22 -13.42 -0.64
CA PRO A 24 -1.56 -14.81 -0.41
C PRO A 24 -2.87 -15.18 -1.10
N ALA A 25 -2.99 -16.45 -1.48
CA ALA A 25 -4.19 -16.90 -2.16
C ALA A 25 -5.45 -16.70 -1.30
N GLY A 26 -6.49 -16.09 -1.88
CA GLY A 26 -7.72 -15.75 -1.18
C GLY A 26 -7.59 -14.66 -0.11
N TRP A 27 -6.50 -13.88 -0.09
CA TRP A 27 -6.36 -12.75 0.83
C TRP A 27 -7.48 -11.71 0.59
N PRO A 28 -8.13 -11.16 1.64
CA PRO A 28 -9.20 -10.20 1.45
C PRO A 28 -8.71 -8.92 0.74
N HIS A 29 -9.38 -8.52 -0.35
CA HIS A 29 -9.01 -7.32 -1.12
C HIS A 29 -8.94 -6.06 -0.24
N ALA A 30 -9.89 -5.91 0.69
CA ALA A 30 -9.93 -4.78 1.63
C ALA A 30 -8.70 -4.72 2.58
N ARG A 31 -7.93 -5.81 2.68
CA ARG A 31 -6.72 -5.93 3.52
C ARG A 31 -5.43 -5.98 2.69
N GLU A 32 -5.47 -5.68 1.39
CA GLU A 32 -4.27 -5.67 0.54
C GLU A 32 -3.26 -4.58 1.00
N LEU A 33 -3.73 -3.42 1.48
CA LEU A 33 -2.86 -2.38 2.04
C LEU A 33 -2.15 -2.86 3.31
N GLU A 34 -2.88 -3.53 4.19
CA GLU A 34 -2.32 -4.13 5.41
C GLU A 34 -1.19 -5.08 5.07
N TYR A 35 -1.40 -5.98 4.10
CA TYR A 35 -0.38 -6.92 3.69
C TYR A 35 0.83 -6.21 3.05
N ALA A 36 0.60 -5.31 2.09
CA ALA A 36 1.67 -4.62 1.37
C ALA A 36 2.53 -3.75 2.30
N SER A 37 1.91 -3.04 3.25
CA SER A 37 2.61 -2.18 4.23
C SER A 37 3.54 -2.95 5.18
N ARG A 38 3.34 -4.26 5.34
CA ARG A 38 4.24 -5.14 6.11
C ARG A 38 5.38 -5.71 5.28
N LYS A 39 5.36 -5.54 3.96
CA LYS A 39 6.38 -6.05 3.02
C LYS A 39 7.25 -4.94 2.43
N LEU A 40 6.75 -3.71 2.40
CA LEU A 40 7.40 -2.56 1.78
C LEU A 40 7.70 -1.48 2.81
N THR A 41 8.67 -0.62 2.49
CA THR A 41 9.05 0.49 3.38
C THR A 41 8.35 1.80 3.06
N ALA A 42 7.70 1.88 1.89
CA ALA A 42 6.88 3.01 1.47
C ALA A 42 5.79 2.55 0.49
N ILE A 43 4.64 3.22 0.53
CA ILE A 43 3.55 3.10 -0.44
C ILE A 43 3.01 4.52 -0.65
N GLU A 44 2.98 4.96 -1.91
CA GLU A 44 2.40 6.26 -2.27
C GLU A 44 0.88 6.11 -2.47
N ILE A 45 0.11 7.09 -1.99
CA ILE A 45 -1.35 7.11 -2.08
C ILE A 45 -1.76 8.29 -2.97
N ASN A 46 -2.35 7.98 -4.13
CA ASN A 46 -2.83 8.98 -5.11
C ASN A 46 -4.34 9.11 -5.20
N SER A 47 -5.11 8.31 -4.46
CA SER A 47 -6.58 8.33 -4.54
C SER A 47 -7.19 9.69 -4.19
N THR A 48 -6.47 10.50 -3.41
CA THR A 48 -6.85 11.87 -3.03
C THR A 48 -6.91 12.84 -4.21
N PHE A 49 -6.20 12.55 -5.31
CA PHE A 49 -6.29 13.32 -6.55
C PHE A 49 -7.71 13.32 -7.13
N TYR A 50 -8.43 12.21 -6.96
CA TYR A 50 -9.81 12.05 -7.45
C TYR A 50 -10.86 12.57 -6.46
N GLY A 51 -10.44 13.03 -5.28
CA GLY A 51 -11.31 13.62 -4.26
C GLY A 51 -10.86 13.29 -2.84
N PRO A 52 -11.27 14.12 -1.86
CA PRO A 52 -10.94 13.91 -0.46
C PRO A 52 -11.54 12.60 0.04
N GLN A 53 -10.74 11.81 0.76
CA GLN A 53 -11.23 10.64 1.47
C GLN A 53 -11.81 11.06 2.82
N SER A 54 -12.73 10.26 3.35
CA SER A 54 -13.28 10.54 4.68
C SER A 54 -12.18 10.45 5.74
N PRO A 55 -12.23 11.25 6.82
CA PRO A 55 -11.26 11.14 7.91
C PRO A 55 -11.15 9.71 8.47
N LYS A 56 -12.28 8.99 8.53
CA LYS A 56 -12.37 7.59 8.96
C LYS A 56 -11.54 6.63 8.09
N THR A 57 -11.24 7.01 6.86
CA THR A 57 -10.42 6.20 5.93
C THR A 57 -8.94 6.24 6.31
N PHE A 58 -8.48 7.30 7.01
CA PHE A 58 -7.07 7.49 7.38
C PHE A 58 -6.77 7.14 8.86
N SER A 59 -7.79 7.07 9.71
CA SER A 59 -7.69 6.85 11.16
C SER A 59 -7.91 5.40 11.55
#